data_AF-A0A974C8W3-F1
#
_entry.id   AF-A0A974C8W3-F1
#
_cell.length_a   1.000
_cell.length_b   1.000
_cell.length_c   1.000
_cell.angle_alpha   90.00
_cell.angle_beta   90.00
_cell.angle_gamma   90.00
#
_symmetry.space_group_name_H-M   'P 1'
#
loop_
_entity.id
_entity.type
_entity.pdbx_description
1 polymer ?
#
loop_
_entity_poly.entity_id
_entity_poly.type
_entity_poly.pdbx_seq_one_letter_code
_entity_poly.pdbx_strand_id
1 'polypeptide(L)'
;MTLLFSYTQAVACSDASIIFISPFAGRILNWHAANSDNKSYELSEVPGVQSVTRIYNCFKKSLTGCDYLTISPKLLSGWAKDSSKLTPVLTVKEAQASNLEKVHLEDKDSQGLQNEDQVAMEKLSDGIRKFAVDAIKLEKMLKEQLCIEENGN
;
A
#
# COMPACT_ATOMS: atom_id res chain seq x y z
N MET A 1 5.26 4.20 -6.94
CA MET A 1 3.90 4.63 -6.57
C MET A 1 3.63 4.37 -5.09
N THR A 2 2.91 5.28 -4.41
CA THR A 2 2.45 5.12 -3.02
C THR A 2 0.93 5.27 -2.92
N LEU A 3 0.37 5.07 -1.72
CA LEU A 3 -1.10 5.05 -1.50
C LEU A 3 -1.81 4.04 -2.41
N LEU A 4 -1.25 2.83 -2.50
CA LEU A 4 -1.82 1.74 -3.28
C LEU A 4 -2.67 0.85 -2.37
N PHE A 5 -3.95 0.70 -2.73
CA PHE A 5 -4.98 0.01 -1.95
C PHE A 5 -5.74 -1.05 -2.75
N SER A 6 -5.85 -0.89 -4.08
CA SER A 6 -6.59 -1.81 -4.95
C SER A 6 -5.67 -2.58 -5.92
N TYR A 7 -6.24 -3.65 -6.47
CA TYR A 7 -5.61 -4.40 -7.57
C TYR A 7 -5.54 -3.58 -8.85
N THR A 8 -6.55 -2.76 -9.15
CA THR A 8 -6.61 -1.91 -10.34
C THR A 8 -5.46 -0.91 -10.37
N GLN A 9 -5.13 -0.28 -9.23
CA GLN A 9 -3.96 0.60 -9.12
C GLN A 9 -2.66 -0.16 -9.40
N ALA A 10 -2.55 -1.41 -8.94
CA ALA A 10 -1.39 -2.25 -9.19
C ALA A 10 -1.23 -2.59 -10.68
N VAL A 11 -2.31 -2.99 -11.35
CA VAL A 11 -2.30 -3.24 -12.80
C VAL A 11 -1.92 -1.99 -13.58
N ALA A 12 -2.54 -0.84 -13.28
CA ALA A 12 -2.19 0.43 -13.92
C ALA A 12 -0.73 0.82 -13.70
N CYS A 13 -0.18 0.59 -12.49
CA CYS A 13 1.24 0.79 -12.22
C CYS A 13 2.12 -0.15 -13.05
N SER A 14 1.69 -1.41 -13.24
CA SER A 14 2.41 -2.38 -14.05
C SER A 14 2.43 -1.98 -15.53
N ASP A 15 1.31 -1.52 -16.06
CA ASP A 15 1.19 -1.08 -17.46
C ASP A 15 1.99 0.21 -17.72
N ALA A 16 2.05 1.11 -16.74
CA ALA A 16 2.91 2.29 -16.76
C ALA A 16 4.40 2.00 -16.51
N SER A 17 4.82 0.72 -16.46
CA SER A 17 6.21 0.30 -16.22
C SER A 17 6.82 0.87 -14.92
N ILE A 18 6.00 1.03 -13.88
CA ILE A 18 6.45 1.51 -12.58
C ILE A 18 7.26 0.41 -11.89
N ILE A 19 8.52 0.72 -11.56
CA ILE A 19 9.48 -0.24 -10.99
C ILE A 19 9.32 -0.48 -9.48
N PHE A 20 8.58 0.39 -8.78
CA PHE A 20 8.43 0.33 -7.34
C PHE A 20 7.03 0.77 -6.89
N ILE A 21 6.39 -0.06 -6.07
CA ILE A 21 5.09 0.24 -5.47
C ILE A 21 5.14 0.04 -3.95
N SER A 22 4.35 0.83 -3.22
CA SER A 22 4.22 0.75 -1.76
C SER A 22 2.75 0.55 -1.38
N PRO A 23 2.26 -0.70 -1.30
CA PRO A 23 0.90 -1.00 -0.86
C PRO A 23 0.74 -0.83 0.66
N PHE A 24 -0.42 -0.31 1.09
CA PHE A 24 -0.67 0.04 2.50
C PHE A 24 -1.55 -1.01 3.21
N ALA A 25 -1.03 -2.23 3.38
CA ALA A 25 -1.75 -3.35 4.02
C ALA A 25 -2.36 -3.00 5.38
N GLY A 26 -1.63 -2.28 6.23
CA GLY A 26 -2.12 -1.90 7.56
C GLY A 26 -3.32 -0.96 7.52
N ARG A 27 -3.39 -0.05 6.54
CA ARG A 27 -4.55 0.85 6.40
C ARG A 27 -5.78 0.13 5.86
N ILE A 28 -5.59 -0.90 5.02
CA ILE A 28 -6.65 -1.81 4.57
C ILE A 28 -7.22 -2.56 5.77
N LEU A 29 -6.35 -3.18 6.59
CA LEU A 29 -6.78 -3.87 7.81
C LEU A 29 -7.54 -2.95 8.76
N ASN A 30 -7.03 -1.73 9.01
CA ASN A 30 -7.70 -0.77 9.88
C ASN A 30 -9.09 -0.35 9.35
N TRP A 31 -9.29 -0.35 8.03
CA TRP A 31 -10.59 -0.08 7.44
C TRP A 31 -11.57 -1.22 7.74
N HIS A 32 -11.17 -2.46 7.50
CA HIS A 32 -12.01 -3.63 7.77
C HIS A 32 -12.33 -3.76 9.27
N ALA A 33 -11.36 -3.54 10.15
CA ALA A 33 -11.59 -3.56 11.59
C ALA A 33 -12.54 -2.45 12.09
N ALA A 34 -12.70 -1.36 11.33
CA ALA A 34 -13.60 -0.25 11.64
C ALA A 34 -15.01 -0.42 11.02
N ASN A 35 -15.11 -1.12 9.88
CA ASN A 35 -16.35 -1.27 9.11
C ASN A 35 -16.94 -2.68 9.14
N SER A 36 -16.30 -3.64 9.82
CA SER A 36 -16.76 -5.02 9.97
C SER A 36 -16.73 -5.44 11.44
N ASP A 37 -17.69 -6.27 11.84
CA ASP A 37 -17.77 -6.80 13.22
C ASP A 37 -16.66 -7.80 13.53
N ASN A 38 -16.04 -8.38 12.48
CA ASN A 38 -14.98 -9.35 12.64
C ASN A 38 -13.62 -8.65 12.86
N LYS A 39 -13.06 -8.82 14.06
CA LYS A 39 -11.80 -8.18 14.50
C LYS A 39 -10.65 -9.17 14.66
N SER A 40 -10.92 -10.46 14.51
CA SER A 40 -9.93 -11.52 14.56
C SER A 40 -9.86 -12.18 13.19
N TYR A 41 -8.67 -12.17 12.59
CA TYR A 41 -8.41 -12.77 11.29
C TYR A 41 -7.30 -13.81 11.47
N GLU A 42 -7.47 -14.99 10.88
CA GLU A 42 -6.35 -15.89 10.62
C GLU A 42 -5.38 -15.22 9.64
N LEU A 43 -4.09 -15.58 9.69
CA LEU A 43 -3.04 -14.96 8.86
C LEU A 43 -3.38 -14.95 7.35
N SER A 44 -4.03 -15.99 6.84
CA SER A 44 -4.48 -16.13 5.45
C SER A 44 -5.72 -15.30 5.10
N GLU A 45 -6.48 -14.88 6.10
CA GLU A 45 -7.74 -14.14 5.95
C GLU A 45 -7.59 -12.64 6.22
N VAL A 46 -6.40 -12.20 6.65
CA VAL A 46 -6.11 -10.77 6.85
C VAL A 46 -6.27 -10.02 5.53
N PRO A 47 -7.24 -9.09 5.40
CA PRO A 47 -7.55 -8.45 4.12
C PRO A 47 -6.36 -7.71 3.50
N GLY A 48 -5.56 -7.06 4.34
CA GLY A 48 -4.33 -6.38 3.91
C GLY A 48 -3.26 -7.34 3.37
N VAL A 49 -3.14 -8.54 3.94
CA VAL A 49 -2.20 -9.57 3.47
C VAL A 49 -2.69 -10.16 2.15
N GLN A 50 -3.98 -10.46 2.03
CA GLN A 50 -4.56 -10.95 0.78
C GLN A 50 -4.37 -9.96 -0.38
N SER A 51 -4.60 -8.66 -0.14
CA SER A 51 -4.39 -7.62 -1.13
C SER A 51 -2.93 -7.57 -1.59
N VAL A 52 -1.97 -7.52 -0.66
CA VAL A 52 -0.53 -7.49 -1.00
C VAL A 52 -0.09 -8.76 -1.71
N THR A 53 -0.56 -9.94 -1.29
CA THR A 53 -0.26 -11.22 -1.96
C THR A 53 -0.76 -11.22 -3.41
N ARG A 54 -1.98 -10.74 -3.64
CA ARG A 54 -2.54 -10.64 -5.00
C ARG A 54 -1.75 -9.67 -5.87
N ILE A 55 -1.39 -8.51 -5.32
CA ILE A 55 -0.56 -7.50 -5.99
C ILE A 55 0.83 -8.06 -6.32
N TYR A 56 1.48 -8.74 -5.36
CA TYR A 56 2.79 -9.36 -5.53
C TYR A 56 2.77 -10.38 -6.67
N ASN A 57 1.78 -11.29 -6.68
CA ASN A 57 1.67 -12.31 -7.71
C ASN A 57 1.45 -11.71 -9.11
N CYS A 58 0.63 -10.67 -9.22
CA CYS A 58 0.43 -9.94 -10.47
C CYS A 58 1.71 -9.24 -10.95
N PHE A 59 2.40 -8.54 -10.05
CA PHE A 59 3.64 -7.84 -10.37
C PHE A 59 4.74 -8.82 -10.78
N LYS A 60 4.97 -9.91 -10.05
CA LYS A 60 6.02 -10.89 -10.39
C LYS A 60 5.73 -11.67 -11.68
N LYS A 61 4.46 -11.76 -12.08
CA LYS A 61 4.08 -12.31 -13.39
C LYS A 61 4.25 -11.30 -14.54
N SER A 62 4.04 -10.00 -14.28
CA SER A 62 4.02 -8.95 -15.31
C SER A 62 5.33 -8.16 -15.45
N LEU A 63 6.12 -8.08 -14.38
CA LEU A 63 7.35 -7.30 -14.24
C LEU A 63 8.42 -8.12 -13.49
N THR A 64 9.67 -8.07 -13.96
CA THR A 64 10.85 -8.67 -13.30
C THR A 64 11.35 -7.81 -12.12
N GLY A 65 10.47 -7.24 -11.30
CA GLY A 65 10.89 -6.33 -10.23
C GLY A 65 9.77 -5.93 -9.29
N CYS A 66 9.88 -6.37 -8.03
CA CYS A 66 9.17 -5.83 -6.86
C CYS A 66 9.67 -6.62 -5.64
N ASP A 67 10.70 -6.12 -4.95
CA ASP A 67 11.42 -6.91 -3.93
C ASP A 67 11.24 -6.39 -2.51
N TYR A 68 10.67 -5.20 -2.34
CA TYR A 68 10.65 -4.51 -1.05
C TYR A 68 9.24 -4.26 -0.54
N LEU A 69 9.02 -4.64 0.72
CA LEU A 69 7.82 -4.33 1.48
C LEU A 69 8.16 -3.21 2.47
N THR A 70 7.37 -2.14 2.50
CA THR A 70 7.52 -1.09 3.51
C THR A 70 6.77 -1.47 4.78
N ILE A 71 7.48 -1.57 5.90
CA ILE A 71 6.96 -2.01 7.20
C ILE A 71 7.21 -0.92 8.24
N SER A 72 6.24 -0.67 9.12
CA SER A 72 6.38 0.38 10.14
C SER A 72 7.37 -0.02 11.24
N PRO A 73 8.13 0.93 11.82
CA PRO A 73 9.08 0.66 12.90
C PRO A 73 8.46 -0.01 14.13
N LYS A 74 7.20 0.30 14.43
CA LYS A 74 6.46 -0.30 15.55
C LYS A 74 6.34 -1.82 15.39
N LEU A 75 6.06 -2.31 14.18
CA LEU A 75 5.98 -3.75 13.88
C LEU A 75 7.37 -4.40 13.93
N LEU A 76 8.40 -3.73 13.40
CA LEU A 76 9.79 -4.21 13.47
C LEU A 76 10.27 -4.42 14.91
N SER A 77 9.90 -3.52 15.83
CA SER A 77 10.27 -3.63 17.24
C SER A 77 9.60 -4.80 17.97
N GLY A 78 8.43 -5.23 17.50
CA GLY A 78 7.73 -6.41 18.01
C GLY A 78 8.38 -7.70 17.50
N TRP A 79 8.71 -7.74 16.21
CA TRP A 79 9.33 -8.92 15.58
C TRP A 79 10.79 -9.12 15.98
N ALA A 80 11.52 -8.06 16.31
CA ALA A 80 12.87 -8.16 16.85
C ALA A 80 12.94 -8.97 18.16
N LYS A 81 11.81 -9.13 18.87
CA LYS A 81 11.69 -9.92 20.09
C LYS A 81 11.22 -11.36 19.84
N ASP A 82 10.78 -11.65 18.63
CA ASP A 82 10.27 -12.95 18.22
C ASP A 82 11.39 -13.73 17.50
N SER A 83 11.70 -14.92 18.01
CA SER A 83 12.75 -15.80 17.46
C SER A 83 12.18 -17.01 16.71
N SER A 84 10.86 -16.98 16.46
CA SER A 84 10.20 -18.00 15.67
C SER A 84 10.74 -18.02 14.23
N LYS A 85 10.82 -19.24 13.68
CA LYS A 85 11.39 -19.45 12.35
C LYS A 85 10.40 -18.97 11.30
N LEU A 86 10.75 -17.91 10.58
CA LEU A 86 9.95 -17.40 9.47
C LEU A 86 10.08 -18.33 8.26
N THR A 87 8.94 -18.72 7.69
CA THR A 87 8.88 -19.41 6.39
C THR A 87 8.48 -18.41 5.31
N PRO A 88 9.15 -18.42 4.14
CA PRO A 88 8.71 -17.60 3.01
C PRO A 88 7.30 -18.01 2.57
N VAL A 89 6.37 -17.06 2.57
CA VAL A 89 4.97 -17.28 2.11
C VAL A 89 4.78 -16.89 0.64
N LEU A 90 5.69 -16.08 0.10
CA LEU A 90 5.65 -15.60 -1.29
C LEU A 90 6.97 -15.89 -1.97
N THR A 91 6.93 -16.68 -3.06
CA THR A 91 8.09 -16.95 -3.90
C THR A 91 7.81 -16.58 -5.36
N VAL A 92 8.87 -16.20 -6.09
CA VAL A 92 8.76 -15.89 -7.53
C VAL A 92 8.26 -17.09 -8.32
N LYS A 93 8.68 -18.31 -7.94
CA LYS A 93 8.27 -19.55 -8.60
C LYS A 93 6.76 -19.79 -8.51
N GLU A 94 6.18 -19.58 -7.33
CA GLU A 94 4.74 -19.71 -7.11
C GLU A 94 3.96 -18.58 -7.81
N ALA A 95 4.49 -17.36 -7.81
CA ALA A 95 3.88 -16.23 -8.52
C ALA A 95 3.81 -16.47 -10.04
N GLN A 96 4.89 -17.01 -10.63
CA GLN A 96 4.92 -17.37 -12.06
C GLN A 96 3.97 -18.53 -12.40
N ALA A 97 3.78 -19.47 -11.48
CA ALA A 97 2.83 -20.58 -11.62
C ALA A 97 1.37 -20.16 -11.35
N SER A 98 1.13 -18.94 -10.87
CA SER A 98 -0.22 -18.47 -10.56
C SER A 98 -1.07 -18.30 -11.83
N ASN A 99 -2.34 -18.73 -11.76
CA ASN A 99 -3.28 -18.68 -12.88
C ASN A 99 -3.91 -17.27 -13.09
N LEU A 100 -3.26 -16.21 -12.61
CA LEU A 100 -3.74 -14.84 -12.76
C LEU A 100 -3.52 -14.39 -14.21
N GLU A 101 -4.59 -14.16 -14.96
CA GLU A 101 -4.49 -13.63 -16.32
C GLU A 101 -3.96 -12.18 -16.27
N LYS A 102 -3.08 -11.82 -17.23
CA LYS A 102 -2.58 -10.45 -17.33
C LYS A 102 -3.71 -9.60 -17.89
N VAL A 103 -4.44 -8.94 -17.00
CA VAL A 103 -5.49 -8.00 -17.37
C VAL A 103 -4.82 -6.71 -17.78
N HIS A 104 -4.93 -6.32 -19.05
CA HIS A 104 -4.68 -4.95 -19.47
C HIS A 104 -5.98 -4.18 -19.26
N LEU A 105 -5.95 -3.12 -18.45
CA LEU A 105 -7.14 -2.33 -18.20
C LEU A 105 -7.07 -1.06 -19.05
N GLU A 106 -8.05 -0.87 -19.94
CA GLU A 106 -8.26 0.44 -20.57
C GLU A 106 -8.70 1.46 -19.50
N ASP A 107 -8.43 2.75 -19.72
CA ASP A 107 -8.63 3.80 -18.72
C ASP A 107 -10.06 3.86 -18.15
N LYS A 108 -11.07 3.55 -18.97
CA LYS A 108 -12.48 3.57 -18.56
C LYS A 108 -12.84 2.42 -17.63
N ASP A 109 -12.32 1.22 -17.93
CA ASP A 109 -12.57 0.03 -17.13
C ASP A 109 -11.83 0.12 -15.79
N SER A 110 -10.65 0.73 -15.79
CA SER A 110 -9.88 1.02 -14.57
C SER A 110 -10.65 1.90 -13.59
N GLN A 111 -11.29 2.98 -14.07
CA GLN A 111 -12.06 3.87 -13.21
C GLN A 111 -13.29 3.20 -12.62
N GLY A 112 -14.02 2.40 -13.42
CA GLY A 112 -15.17 1.64 -12.94
C GLY A 112 -14.79 0.69 -11.81
N LEU A 113 -13.81 -0.19 -12.05
CA LEU A 113 -13.34 -1.16 -11.04
C LEU A 113 -12.75 -0.49 -9.80
N GLN A 114 -12.07 0.65 -9.96
CA GLN A 114 -11.53 1.40 -8.82
C GLN A 114 -12.63 1.99 -7.93
N ASN A 115 -13.73 2.45 -8.54
CA ASN A 115 -14.85 3.04 -7.81
C ASN A 115 -15.70 2.00 -7.08
N GLU A 116 -15.69 0.74 -7.55
CA GLU A 116 -16.33 -0.39 -6.87
C GLU A 116 -15.56 -0.83 -5.60
N ASP A 117 -14.26 -0.52 -5.51
CA ASP A 117 -13.45 -0.78 -4.31
C ASP A 117 -13.58 0.37 -3.30
N GLN A 118 -14.58 0.24 -2.42
CA GLN A 118 -14.86 1.24 -1.39
C GLN A 118 -13.66 1.52 -0.48
N VAL A 119 -12.90 0.49 -0.09
CA VAL A 119 -11.71 0.64 0.76
C VAL A 119 -10.68 1.51 0.05
N ALA A 120 -10.43 1.21 -1.23
CA ALA A 120 -9.44 1.93 -2.00
C ALA A 120 -9.83 3.38 -2.25
N MET A 121 -11.10 3.66 -2.57
CA MET A 121 -11.58 5.03 -2.77
C MET A 121 -11.45 5.88 -1.51
N GLU A 122 -11.94 5.36 -0.37
CA GLU A 122 -11.89 6.08 0.89
C GLU A 122 -10.46 6.28 1.39
N LYS A 123 -9.62 5.23 1.37
CA LYS A 123 -8.25 5.32 1.88
C LYS A 123 -7.31 6.10 0.98
N LEU A 124 -7.53 6.09 -0.33
CA LEU A 124 -6.79 6.95 -1.26
C LEU A 124 -7.10 8.42 -0.98
N SER A 125 -8.39 8.79 -0.91
CA SER A 125 -8.84 10.16 -0.66
C SER A 125 -8.38 10.66 0.72
N ASP A 126 -8.57 9.87 1.78
CA ASP A 126 -8.10 10.18 3.13
C ASP A 126 -6.57 10.32 3.19
N GLY A 127 -5.84 9.45 2.50
CA GLY A 127 -4.38 9.49 2.43
C GLY A 127 -3.86 10.77 1.80
N ILE A 128 -4.43 11.19 0.68
CA ILE A 128 -4.05 12.43 -0.03
C ILE A 128 -4.34 13.66 0.85
N ARG A 129 -5.52 13.74 1.47
CA ARG A 129 -5.87 14.86 2.36
C ARG A 129 -4.90 14.97 3.53
N LYS A 130 -4.56 13.86 4.18
CA LYS A 130 -3.63 13.85 5.31
C LYS A 130 -2.24 14.33 4.91
N PHE A 131 -1.72 13.90 3.76
CA PHE A 131 -0.46 14.40 3.26
C PHE A 131 -0.50 15.89 2.93
N ALA A 132 -1.59 16.39 2.35
CA ALA A 132 -1.74 17.82 2.08
C ALA A 132 -1.74 18.64 3.38
N VAL A 133 -2.44 18.17 4.42
CA VAL A 133 -2.45 18.81 5.74
C VAL A 133 -1.05 18.83 6.36
N ASP A 134 -0.32 17.72 6.30
CA ASP A 134 1.04 17.64 6.83
C ASP A 134 2.02 18.54 6.07
N ALA A 135 1.85 18.67 4.74
CA ALA A 135 2.65 19.59 3.92
C ALA A 135 2.42 21.05 4.33
N ILE A 136 1.16 21.48 4.46
CA ILE A 136 0.81 22.84 4.92
C ILE A 136 1.37 23.11 6.31
N LYS A 137 1.30 22.12 7.21
CA LYS A 137 1.86 22.24 8.55
C LYS A 137 3.38 22.42 8.51
N LEU A 138 4.07 21.65 7.69
CA LEU A 138 5.52 21.78 7.51
C LEU A 138 5.89 23.15 6.93
N GLU A 139 5.18 23.63 5.91
CA GLU A 139 5.38 24.96 5.35
C GLU A 139 5.23 26.07 6.40
N LYS A 140 4.21 25.95 7.27
CA LYS A 140 4.02 26.90 8.37
C LYS A 140 5.21 26.89 9.34
N MET A 141 5.67 25.71 9.75
CA MET A 141 6.83 25.57 10.64
C MET A 141 8.10 26.17 10.01
N LEU A 142 8.32 25.95 8.71
CA LEU A 142 9.47 26.51 8.00
C LEU A 142 9.40 28.04 7.93
N LYS A 143 8.23 28.62 7.65
CA LYS A 143 8.03 30.08 7.65
C LYS A 143 8.30 30.68 9.02
N GLU A 144 7.82 30.05 10.09
CA GLU A 144 8.06 30.51 11.46
C GLU A 144 9.56 30.51 11.79
N GLN A 145 10.32 29.48 11.40
CA GLN A 145 11.77 29.42 11.61
C GLN A 145 12.53 30.49 10.81
N LEU A 146 12.20 30.68 9.53
CA LEU A 146 12.83 31.68 8.68
C LEU A 146 12.56 33.11 9.17
N CYS A 147 11.33 33.41 9.62
CA CYS A 147 10.99 34.71 10.19
C CYS A 147 11.71 35.00 11.52
N ILE A 148 12.11 33.97 12.28
CA ILE A 148 12.90 34.15 13.51
C ILE A 148 14.34 34.54 13.17
N GLU A 149 14.91 33.98 12.10
CA GLU A 149 16.26 34.33 11.65
C GLU A 149 16.36 35.77 11.12
N GLU A 150 15.32 36.29 10.44
CA GLU A 150 15.33 37.68 9.95
C GLU A 150 15.15 38.75 11.04
N ASN A 151 14.50 38.40 12.16
CA ASN A 151 14.28 39.33 13.28
C ASN A 151 15.32 39.19 14.42
N GLY A 152 16.24 38.24 14.30
CA GLY A 152 17.25 37.91 15.31
C GLY A 152 18.65 38.48 15.06
N ASN A 153 18.82 39.37 14.07
CA ASN A 153 20.09 39.98 13.70
C ASN A 153 20.05 41.51 13.83
#